data_AF-A0A376G7U4-F1
#
_entry.id   AF-A0A376G7U4-F1
#
_cell.length_a   1.000
_cell.length_b   1.000
_cell.length_c   1.000
_cell.angle_alpha   90.00
_cell.angle_beta   90.00
_cell.angle_gamma   90.00
#
_symmetry.space_group_name_H-M   'P 1'
#
loop_
_entity.id
_entity.type
_entity.pdbx_description
1 polymer ?
#
loop_
_entity_poly.entity_id
_entity_poly.type
_entity_poly.pdbx_seq_one_letter_code
_entity_poly.pdbx_strand_id
1 'polypeptide(L)'
;MIRNITKLDFLKNNVTSSFMKHYITIILLLTFTVSFSQKRLDGMIAELKHSDFSAIYKVKDSIVNYQKDAIPELIELLKDTSFVKLNNTADLIYPGAEKFYGHGWIVNYDIDWISVRAAWLLEEITFQNFGYRDLTINEDKLMSLHKQDYTSYLQTGSHDIDFKDKTPREQLIIYRLMLADRVLKWWDKNKNGWTRLNAIKEALSSIDEQRQSLALRYLRFGKTDCAGLTLENYKEEIKPIIKKIKRSKNENAEQAKYLLEDNEYYWFKSKTER
;
A
#
# COMPACT_ATOMS: atom_id res chain seq x y z
N MET A 1 -37.16 61.92 -20.63
CA MET A 1 -36.52 61.02 -19.64
C MET A 1 -37.21 59.67 -19.75
N ILE A 2 -36.51 58.54 -19.55
CA ILE A 2 -36.99 57.13 -19.68
C ILE A 2 -36.74 56.50 -21.06
N ARG A 3 -35.63 55.75 -21.17
CA ARG A 3 -35.46 54.42 -21.84
C ARG A 3 -33.97 54.20 -22.14
N ASN A 4 -33.25 53.60 -21.18
CA ASN A 4 -31.99 52.90 -21.46
C ASN A 4 -31.57 51.91 -20.36
N ILE A 5 -32.34 51.79 -19.27
CA ILE A 5 -31.99 50.92 -18.13
C ILE A 5 -32.32 49.44 -18.40
N THR A 6 -33.35 49.12 -19.19
CA THR A 6 -33.86 47.74 -19.33
C THR A 6 -32.99 46.78 -20.14
N LYS A 7 -32.14 47.26 -21.06
CA LYS A 7 -31.32 46.37 -21.92
C LYS A 7 -30.04 45.91 -21.21
N LEU A 8 -29.48 46.76 -20.34
CA LEU A 8 -28.26 46.44 -19.58
C LEU A 8 -28.54 45.41 -18.49
N ASP A 9 -29.67 45.54 -17.77
CA ASP A 9 -30.07 44.61 -16.71
C ASP A 9 -30.45 43.22 -17.25
N PHE A 10 -31.07 43.15 -18.43
CA PHE A 10 -31.41 41.88 -19.08
C PHE A 10 -30.17 41.08 -19.52
N LEU A 11 -29.15 41.77 -20.05
CA LEU A 11 -27.88 41.15 -20.41
C LEU A 11 -27.09 40.71 -19.17
N LYS A 12 -27.08 41.52 -18.09
CA LYS A 12 -26.43 41.17 -16.83
C LYS A 12 -27.06 39.94 -16.15
N ASN A 13 -28.39 39.84 -16.17
CA ASN A 13 -29.13 38.72 -15.58
C ASN A 13 -28.98 37.41 -16.39
N ASN A 14 -28.91 37.47 -17.72
CA ASN A 14 -28.68 36.28 -18.55
C ASN A 14 -27.25 35.77 -18.48
N VAL A 15 -26.25 36.65 -18.40
CA VAL A 15 -24.86 36.27 -18.20
C VAL A 15 -24.68 35.61 -16.83
N THR A 16 -25.18 36.23 -15.75
CA THR A 16 -25.10 35.65 -14.40
C THR A 16 -25.86 34.32 -14.27
N SER A 17 -27.04 34.16 -14.91
CA SER A 17 -27.78 32.90 -14.95
C SER A 17 -27.02 31.78 -15.70
N SER A 18 -26.40 32.09 -16.84
CA SER A 18 -25.62 31.14 -17.63
C SER A 18 -24.35 30.70 -16.90
N PHE A 19 -23.65 31.63 -16.26
CA PHE A 19 -22.48 31.34 -15.41
C PHE A 19 -22.88 30.46 -14.22
N MET A 20 -23.96 30.81 -13.51
CA MET A 20 -24.42 30.05 -12.35
C MET A 20 -24.87 28.63 -12.73
N LYS A 21 -25.53 28.45 -13.88
CA LYS A 21 -25.85 27.13 -14.45
C LYS A 21 -24.60 26.33 -14.81
N HIS A 22 -23.56 26.95 -15.39
CA HIS A 22 -22.28 26.29 -15.66
C HIS A 22 -21.58 25.82 -14.37
N TYR A 23 -21.57 26.64 -13.32
CA TYR A 23 -21.02 26.24 -12.02
C TYR A 23 -21.80 25.08 -11.40
N ILE A 24 -23.13 25.12 -11.44
CA ILE A 24 -23.97 24.01 -10.94
C ILE A 24 -23.69 22.72 -11.72
N THR A 25 -23.56 22.77 -13.05
CA THR A 25 -23.23 21.60 -13.87
C THR A 25 -21.83 21.05 -13.56
N ILE A 26 -20.83 21.91 -13.41
CA ILE A 26 -19.46 21.51 -13.04
C ILE A 26 -19.43 20.89 -11.63
N ILE A 27 -20.15 21.48 -10.66
CA ILE A 27 -20.28 20.94 -9.31
C ILE A 27 -20.97 19.57 -9.34
N LEU A 28 -22.06 19.42 -10.09
CA LEU A 28 -22.76 18.13 -10.23
C LEU A 28 -21.87 17.06 -10.87
N LEU A 29 -21.12 17.40 -11.93
CA LEU A 29 -20.15 16.50 -12.56
C LEU A 29 -19.04 16.08 -11.59
N LEU A 30 -18.49 17.02 -10.81
CA LEU A 30 -17.48 16.74 -9.78
C LEU A 30 -18.03 15.83 -8.66
N THR A 31 -19.27 16.05 -8.20
CA THR A 31 -19.88 15.19 -7.18
C THR A 31 -20.13 13.77 -7.70
N PHE A 32 -20.54 13.63 -8.96
CA PHE A 32 -20.82 12.32 -9.55
C PHE A 32 -19.55 11.48 -9.73
N THR A 33 -18.43 12.08 -10.14
CA THR A 33 -17.16 11.35 -10.31
C THR A 33 -16.58 10.92 -8.96
N VAL A 34 -16.68 11.74 -7.92
CA VAL A 34 -16.23 11.41 -6.57
C VAL A 34 -17.06 10.25 -6.00
N SER A 35 -18.39 10.30 -6.10
CA SER A 35 -19.26 9.22 -5.60
C SER A 35 -19.04 7.89 -6.32
N PHE A 36 -18.79 7.91 -7.64
CA PHE A 36 -18.50 6.69 -8.40
C PHE A 36 -17.14 6.09 -8.03
N SER A 37 -16.11 6.93 -7.87
CA SER A 37 -14.78 6.52 -7.41
C SER A 37 -14.84 5.86 -6.03
N GLN A 38 -15.55 6.48 -5.08
CA GLN A 38 -15.75 5.93 -3.74
C GLN A 38 -16.46 4.56 -3.80
N LYS A 39 -17.57 4.45 -4.52
CA LYS A 39 -18.30 3.18 -4.64
C LYS A 39 -17.42 2.04 -5.19
N ARG A 40 -16.51 2.35 -6.11
CA ARG A 40 -15.55 1.37 -6.65
C ARG A 40 -14.51 0.98 -5.61
N LEU A 41 -13.98 1.94 -4.84
CA LEU A 41 -13.08 1.68 -3.72
C LEU A 41 -13.74 0.78 -2.67
N ASP A 42 -14.97 1.10 -2.26
CA ASP A 42 -15.73 0.32 -1.27
C ASP A 42 -15.88 -1.15 -1.70
N GLY A 43 -16.20 -1.37 -2.98
CA GLY A 43 -16.28 -2.71 -3.55
C GLY A 43 -14.95 -3.47 -3.48
N MET A 44 -13.83 -2.81 -3.76
CA MET A 44 -12.50 -3.43 -3.65
C MET A 44 -12.11 -3.68 -2.18
N ILE A 45 -12.45 -2.78 -1.26
CA ILE A 45 -12.22 -2.97 0.18
C ILE A 45 -13.02 -4.17 0.69
N ALA A 46 -14.23 -4.41 0.17
CA ALA A 46 -15.02 -5.59 0.51
C ALA A 46 -14.34 -6.91 0.09
N GLU A 47 -13.65 -6.94 -1.06
CA GLU A 47 -12.88 -8.12 -1.52
C GLU A 47 -11.76 -8.50 -0.54
N LEU A 48 -11.23 -7.54 0.25
CA LEU A 48 -10.25 -7.84 1.30
C LEU A 48 -10.80 -8.74 2.40
N LYS A 49 -12.12 -8.93 2.50
CA LYS A 49 -12.76 -9.81 3.50
C LYS A 49 -12.94 -11.24 3.00
N HIS A 50 -12.70 -11.51 1.72
CA HIS A 50 -12.90 -12.84 1.13
C HIS A 50 -11.90 -13.86 1.66
N SER A 51 -12.25 -15.15 1.71
CA SER A 51 -11.30 -16.21 2.06
C SER A 51 -10.41 -16.62 0.88
N ASP A 52 -10.73 -16.18 -0.33
CA ASP A 52 -9.98 -16.50 -1.55
C ASP A 52 -8.87 -15.48 -1.77
N PHE A 53 -7.62 -15.91 -1.67
CA PHE A 53 -6.48 -15.02 -1.87
C PHE A 53 -6.46 -14.41 -3.29
N SER A 54 -6.97 -15.11 -4.30
CA SER A 54 -7.05 -14.58 -5.66
C SER A 54 -7.95 -13.35 -5.77
N ALA A 55 -9.00 -13.27 -4.95
CA ALA A 55 -9.88 -12.10 -4.91
C ALA A 55 -9.15 -10.88 -4.33
N ILE A 56 -8.44 -11.08 -3.21
CA ILE A 56 -7.61 -10.07 -2.54
C ILE A 56 -6.51 -9.58 -3.48
N TYR A 57 -5.79 -10.51 -4.12
CA TYR A 57 -4.67 -10.20 -5.00
C TYR A 57 -5.10 -9.34 -6.20
N LYS A 58 -6.28 -9.61 -6.79
CA LYS A 58 -6.81 -8.85 -7.92
C LYS A 58 -7.05 -7.37 -7.60
N VAL A 59 -7.41 -7.04 -6.35
CA VAL A 59 -7.76 -5.68 -5.96
C VAL A 59 -6.63 -4.91 -5.29
N LYS A 60 -5.62 -5.60 -4.72
CA LYS A 60 -4.61 -4.97 -3.86
C LYS A 60 -3.92 -3.76 -4.50
N ASP A 61 -3.45 -3.91 -5.74
CA ASP A 61 -2.70 -2.86 -6.44
C ASP A 61 -3.63 -1.71 -6.84
N SER A 62 -4.88 -2.05 -7.18
CA SER A 62 -5.91 -1.05 -7.50
C SER A 62 -6.23 -0.20 -6.27
N ILE A 63 -6.40 -0.80 -5.09
CA ILE A 63 -6.60 -0.07 -3.82
C ILE A 63 -5.40 0.84 -3.54
N VAL A 64 -4.18 0.32 -3.68
CA VAL A 64 -2.95 1.10 -3.46
C VAL A 64 -2.84 2.30 -4.43
N ASN A 65 -3.38 2.20 -5.65
CA ASN A 65 -3.43 3.31 -6.61
C ASN A 65 -4.41 4.43 -6.22
N TYR A 66 -5.38 4.19 -5.34
CA TYR A 66 -6.20 5.26 -4.74
C TYR A 66 -5.39 6.12 -3.76
N GLN A 67 -4.19 5.67 -3.37
CA GLN A 67 -3.22 6.43 -2.57
C GLN A 67 -3.86 7.03 -1.31
N LYS A 68 -4.00 8.36 -1.27
CA LYS A 68 -4.53 9.09 -0.12
C LYS A 68 -5.97 8.70 0.21
N ASP A 69 -6.77 8.45 -0.80
CA ASP A 69 -8.21 8.23 -0.67
C ASP A 69 -8.52 6.83 -0.09
N ALA A 70 -7.61 5.86 -0.26
CA ALA A 70 -7.72 4.54 0.34
C ALA A 70 -7.40 4.52 1.85
N ILE A 71 -6.66 5.51 2.36
CA ILE A 71 -6.15 5.48 3.74
C ILE A 71 -7.30 5.46 4.77
N PRO A 72 -8.33 6.33 4.71
CA PRO A 72 -9.43 6.30 5.68
C PRO A 72 -10.18 4.96 5.68
N GLU A 73 -10.45 4.39 4.50
CA GLU A 73 -11.18 3.12 4.37
C GLU A 73 -10.39 1.95 4.95
N LEU A 74 -9.08 1.91 4.69
CA LEU A 74 -8.19 0.89 5.25
C LEU A 74 -8.08 1.03 6.78
N ILE A 75 -8.03 2.26 7.31
CA ILE A 75 -8.00 2.51 8.75
C ILE A 75 -9.26 2.00 9.43
N GLU A 76 -10.44 2.18 8.82
CA GLU A 76 -11.68 1.63 9.39
C GLU A 76 -11.63 0.10 9.44
N LEU A 77 -11.09 -0.53 8.40
CA LEU A 77 -10.93 -1.98 8.33
C LEU A 77 -9.93 -2.54 9.36
N LEU A 78 -9.02 -1.72 9.91
CA LEU A 78 -8.10 -2.15 10.99
C LEU A 78 -8.83 -2.56 12.27
N LYS A 79 -10.08 -2.11 12.46
CA LYS A 79 -10.91 -2.47 13.62
C LYS A 79 -11.57 -3.84 13.48
N ASP A 80 -11.53 -4.44 12.29
CA ASP A 80 -12.12 -5.75 12.03
C ASP A 80 -11.28 -6.86 12.69
N THR A 81 -11.86 -7.48 13.72
CA THR A 81 -11.21 -8.55 14.51
C THR A 81 -11.44 -9.93 13.93
N SER A 82 -12.00 -10.05 12.72
CA SER A 82 -12.31 -11.35 12.14
C SER A 82 -11.06 -12.08 11.66
N PHE A 83 -11.00 -13.37 11.98
CA PHE A 83 -10.04 -14.32 11.43
C PHE A 83 -10.72 -15.10 10.29
N VAL A 84 -10.21 -14.94 9.07
CA VAL A 84 -10.69 -15.61 7.87
C VAL A 84 -9.51 -16.33 7.22
N LYS A 85 -9.41 -17.64 7.48
CA LYS A 85 -8.35 -18.48 6.90
C LYS A 85 -8.36 -18.38 5.38
N LEU A 86 -7.22 -18.04 4.79
CA LEU A 86 -7.08 -17.98 3.34
C LEU A 86 -7.07 -19.37 2.71
N ASN A 87 -7.73 -19.47 1.57
CA ASN A 87 -7.61 -20.56 0.61
C ASN A 87 -7.00 -20.01 -0.71
N ASN A 88 -6.69 -20.90 -1.65
CA ASN A 88 -5.99 -20.58 -2.89
C ASN A 88 -4.63 -19.87 -2.67
N THR A 89 -3.87 -20.35 -1.68
CA THR A 89 -2.58 -19.78 -1.24
C THR A 89 -1.35 -20.57 -1.72
N ALA A 90 -1.47 -21.36 -2.80
CA ALA A 90 -0.48 -22.40 -3.14
C ALA A 90 0.97 -21.87 -3.27
N ASP A 91 1.16 -20.68 -3.85
CA ASP A 91 2.48 -20.06 -4.03
C ASP A 91 2.76 -18.94 -3.00
N LEU A 92 1.98 -18.87 -1.92
CA LEU A 92 2.04 -17.79 -0.94
C LEU A 92 2.67 -18.29 0.35
N ILE A 93 3.72 -17.59 0.81
CA ILE A 93 4.42 -17.88 2.06
C ILE A 93 4.15 -16.75 3.03
N TYR A 94 3.39 -17.03 4.09
CA TYR A 94 2.94 -16.04 5.08
C TYR A 94 2.74 -16.73 6.45
N PRO A 95 2.52 -16.01 7.57
CA PRO A 95 2.43 -16.59 8.92
C PRO A 95 1.39 -17.70 9.10
N GLY A 96 0.35 -17.71 8.27
CA GLY A 96 -0.64 -18.79 8.25
C GLY A 96 -0.32 -19.93 7.27
N ALA A 97 0.75 -19.87 6.47
CA ALA A 97 1.08 -20.94 5.55
C ALA A 97 1.51 -22.22 6.31
N GLU A 98 1.00 -23.36 5.85
CA GLU A 98 1.29 -24.68 6.45
C GLU A 98 2.28 -25.50 5.61
N LYS A 99 2.47 -25.10 4.35
CA LYS A 99 3.33 -25.77 3.37
C LYS A 99 4.28 -24.78 2.71
N PHE A 100 5.52 -25.21 2.49
CA PHE A 100 6.49 -24.50 1.67
C PHE A 100 7.04 -25.41 0.55
N TYR A 101 6.80 -25.03 -0.70
CA TYR A 101 7.16 -25.83 -1.89
C TYR A 101 8.57 -25.53 -2.43
N GLY A 102 9.42 -24.85 -1.67
CA GLY A 102 10.77 -24.45 -2.11
C GLY A 102 10.79 -23.15 -2.93
N HIS A 103 9.63 -22.62 -3.30
CA HIS A 103 9.44 -21.30 -3.93
C HIS A 103 8.15 -20.65 -3.41
N GLY A 104 8.00 -19.37 -3.73
CA GLY A 104 6.76 -18.64 -3.52
C GLY A 104 6.95 -17.17 -3.21
N TRP A 105 5.84 -16.44 -3.21
CA TRP A 105 5.79 -15.05 -2.82
C TRP A 105 5.66 -14.91 -1.31
N ILE A 106 6.66 -14.29 -0.70
CA ILE A 106 6.68 -14.02 0.73
C ILE A 106 5.85 -12.77 1.06
N VAL A 107 4.84 -12.96 1.93
CA VAL A 107 4.06 -11.89 2.55
C VAL A 107 4.24 -11.98 4.07
N ASN A 108 5.06 -11.07 4.60
CA ASN A 108 5.41 -10.96 6.02
C ASN A 108 4.27 -10.35 6.87
N TYR A 109 3.04 -10.76 6.62
CA TYR A 109 1.85 -10.27 7.32
C TYR A 109 0.93 -11.44 7.55
N ASP A 110 0.39 -11.57 8.75
CA ASP A 110 -0.61 -12.58 9.12
C ASP A 110 -1.98 -12.27 8.49
N ILE A 111 -2.05 -12.40 7.16
CA ILE A 111 -3.18 -12.04 6.30
C ILE A 111 -4.36 -13.01 6.38
N ASP A 112 -4.36 -13.94 7.34
CA ASP A 112 -5.60 -14.60 7.76
C ASP A 112 -6.51 -13.66 8.56
N TRP A 113 -5.99 -12.53 9.07
CA TRP A 113 -6.80 -11.53 9.74
C TRP A 113 -7.16 -10.37 8.82
N ILE A 114 -8.43 -9.98 8.84
CA ILE A 114 -8.93 -8.90 7.97
C ILE A 114 -8.21 -7.57 8.27
N SER A 115 -8.05 -7.21 9.55
CA SER A 115 -7.28 -6.03 9.96
C SER A 115 -5.84 -6.04 9.46
N VAL A 116 -5.19 -7.20 9.38
CA VAL A 116 -3.80 -7.30 8.91
C VAL A 116 -3.70 -7.14 7.38
N ARG A 117 -4.71 -7.60 6.62
CA ARG A 117 -4.79 -7.31 5.17
C ARG A 117 -4.86 -5.81 4.91
N ALA A 118 -5.66 -5.09 5.69
CA ALA A 118 -5.77 -3.65 5.59
C ALA A 118 -4.45 -2.96 5.98
N ALA A 119 -3.82 -3.40 7.07
CA ALA A 119 -2.53 -2.88 7.51
C ALA A 119 -1.43 -3.10 6.46
N TRP A 120 -1.38 -4.28 5.84
CA TRP A 120 -0.43 -4.56 4.77
C TRP A 120 -0.54 -3.54 3.63
N LEU A 121 -1.75 -3.28 3.11
CA LEU A 121 -1.93 -2.28 2.06
C LEU A 121 -1.62 -0.86 2.55
N LEU A 122 -1.96 -0.55 3.81
CA LEU A 122 -1.68 0.76 4.38
C LEU A 122 -0.18 1.01 4.52
N GLU A 123 0.60 0.04 4.97
CA GLU A 123 2.07 0.13 5.03
C GLU A 123 2.69 0.20 3.62
N GLU A 124 2.10 -0.45 2.61
CA GLU A 124 2.51 -0.29 1.20
C GLU A 124 2.18 1.09 0.60
N ILE A 125 1.09 1.74 1.04
CA ILE A 125 0.71 3.09 0.60
C ILE A 125 1.58 4.14 1.30
N THR A 126 1.78 3.99 2.60
CA THR A 126 2.34 5.02 3.49
C THR A 126 3.82 4.86 3.78
N PHE A 127 4.40 3.71 3.48
CA PHE A 127 5.79 3.36 3.83
C PHE A 127 6.11 3.56 5.31
N GLN A 128 5.08 3.49 6.16
CA GLN A 128 5.22 3.46 7.60
C GLN A 128 5.41 2.03 8.06
N ASN A 129 6.00 1.90 9.23
CA ASN A 129 6.01 0.66 10.00
C ASN A 129 5.00 0.87 11.13
N PHE A 130 3.80 0.33 10.98
CA PHE A 130 2.77 0.39 12.02
C PHE A 130 2.83 -0.81 12.96
N GLY A 131 3.78 -1.72 12.75
CA GLY A 131 4.04 -2.87 13.64
C GLY A 131 3.17 -4.09 13.36
N TYR A 132 2.55 -4.17 12.17
CA TYR A 132 1.76 -5.33 11.75
C TYR A 132 2.58 -6.41 11.02
N ARG A 133 3.78 -6.04 10.53
CA ARG A 133 4.67 -6.96 9.82
C ARG A 133 5.25 -8.01 10.78
N ASP A 134 5.17 -9.27 10.37
CA ASP A 134 5.79 -10.40 11.04
C ASP A 134 7.11 -10.77 10.36
N LEU A 135 8.22 -10.58 11.07
CA LEU A 135 9.57 -10.86 10.57
C LEU A 135 10.07 -12.27 10.90
N THR A 136 9.25 -13.10 11.55
CA THR A 136 9.59 -14.51 11.79
C THR A 136 9.68 -15.33 10.50
N ILE A 137 9.14 -14.79 9.40
CA ILE A 137 9.27 -15.28 8.03
C ILE A 137 10.31 -14.44 7.28
N ASN A 138 11.41 -15.07 6.92
CA ASN A 138 12.42 -14.51 6.04
C ASN A 138 13.02 -15.59 5.13
N GLU A 139 13.60 -15.14 4.03
CA GLU A 139 14.17 -16.00 2.98
C GLU A 139 15.28 -16.90 3.52
N ASP A 140 16.15 -16.39 4.39
CA ASP A 140 17.25 -17.15 4.98
C ASP A 140 16.77 -18.35 5.80
N LYS A 141 15.71 -18.17 6.61
CA LYS A 141 15.11 -19.23 7.41
C LYS A 141 14.45 -20.29 6.53
N LEU A 142 13.74 -19.87 5.47
CA LEU A 142 13.11 -20.77 4.51
C LEU A 142 14.15 -21.56 3.70
N MET A 143 15.21 -20.90 3.27
CA MET A 143 16.32 -21.52 2.54
C MET A 143 17.11 -22.49 3.43
N SER A 144 17.29 -22.14 4.70
CA SER A 144 17.92 -23.03 5.68
C SER A 144 17.08 -24.29 5.90
N LEU A 145 15.75 -24.15 6.08
CA LEU A 145 14.82 -25.27 6.16
C LEU A 145 14.91 -26.15 4.90
N HIS A 146 14.91 -25.53 3.71
CA HIS A 146 14.97 -26.26 2.45
C HIS A 146 16.26 -27.09 2.31
N LYS A 147 17.40 -26.53 2.73
CA LYS A 147 18.70 -27.21 2.69
C LYS A 147 18.80 -28.34 3.72
N GLN A 148 18.29 -28.12 4.94
CA GLN A 148 18.37 -29.10 6.04
C GLN A 148 17.50 -30.32 5.77
N ASP A 149 16.29 -30.11 5.25
CA ASP A 149 15.28 -31.18 5.09
C ASP A 149 15.09 -31.61 3.62
N TYR A 150 16.11 -31.40 2.78
CA TYR A 150 16.01 -31.64 1.33
C TYR A 150 15.60 -33.08 0.98
N THR A 151 16.06 -34.07 1.73
CA THR A 151 15.66 -35.47 1.50
C THR A 151 14.17 -35.71 1.75
N SER A 152 13.59 -35.06 2.76
CA SER A 152 12.14 -35.11 3.03
C SER A 152 11.37 -34.45 1.88
N TYR A 153 11.83 -33.28 1.44
CA TYR A 153 11.26 -32.56 0.30
C TYR A 153 11.24 -33.38 -0.99
N LEU A 154 12.28 -34.17 -1.27
CA LEU A 154 12.31 -35.05 -2.46
C LEU A 154 11.18 -36.10 -2.45
N GLN A 155 10.63 -36.44 -1.29
CA GLN A 155 9.56 -37.42 -1.14
C GLN A 155 8.17 -36.77 -1.20
N THR A 156 8.01 -35.59 -0.60
CA THR A 156 6.70 -34.93 -0.39
C THR A 156 6.44 -33.77 -1.35
N GLY A 157 7.48 -33.25 -2.02
CA GLY A 157 7.44 -32.00 -2.80
C GLY A 157 7.21 -30.74 -1.97
N SER A 158 7.21 -30.82 -0.63
CA SER A 158 6.95 -29.68 0.25
C SER A 158 7.47 -29.88 1.67
N HIS A 159 7.78 -28.78 2.34
CA HIS A 159 8.08 -28.74 3.78
C HIS A 159 6.84 -28.38 4.57
N ASP A 160 6.61 -29.08 5.68
CA ASP A 160 5.66 -28.64 6.70
C ASP A 160 6.26 -27.44 7.44
N ILE A 161 5.51 -26.35 7.51
CA ILE A 161 5.89 -25.14 8.23
C ILE A 161 4.85 -24.82 9.30
N ASP A 162 5.33 -24.59 10.52
CA ASP A 162 4.53 -24.04 11.62
C ASP A 162 5.38 -22.92 12.21
N PHE A 163 4.96 -21.68 12.00
CA PHE A 163 5.60 -20.52 12.60
C PHE A 163 5.18 -20.50 14.09
N LYS A 164 5.84 -21.35 14.87
CA LYS A 164 5.56 -21.62 16.28
C LYS A 164 5.92 -20.41 17.14
N ASP A 165 4.96 -19.51 17.30
CA ASP A 165 4.78 -18.65 18.47
C ASP A 165 3.34 -18.11 18.44
N LYS A 166 2.39 -18.94 18.89
CA LYS A 166 0.96 -18.61 18.84
C LYS A 166 0.61 -17.75 20.05
N THR A 167 0.85 -16.45 19.96
CA THR A 167 0.18 -15.49 20.84
C THR A 167 -1.31 -15.82 20.85
N PRO A 168 -1.97 -15.96 22.02
CA PRO A 168 -3.39 -16.25 22.08
C PRO A 168 -4.20 -15.27 21.25
N ARG A 169 -5.27 -15.75 20.59
CA ARG A 169 -6.07 -14.94 19.65
C ARG A 169 -6.61 -13.68 20.32
N GLU A 170 -7.04 -13.79 21.58
CA GLU A 170 -7.57 -12.68 22.37
C GLU A 170 -6.51 -11.60 22.59
N GLN A 171 -5.26 -11.99 22.85
CA GLN A 171 -4.14 -11.06 23.02
C GLN A 171 -3.78 -10.39 21.70
N LEU A 172 -3.80 -11.14 20.58
CA LEU A 172 -3.58 -10.58 19.24
C LEU A 172 -4.65 -9.54 18.88
N ILE A 173 -5.92 -9.80 19.21
CA ILE A 173 -7.02 -8.86 18.97
C ILE A 173 -6.77 -7.55 19.73
N ILE A 174 -6.47 -7.63 21.04
CA ILE A 174 -6.18 -6.44 21.86
C ILE A 174 -5.01 -5.66 21.28
N TYR A 175 -3.92 -6.34 20.95
CA TYR A 175 -2.74 -5.71 20.37
C TYR A 175 -3.06 -5.00 19.05
N ARG A 176 -3.82 -5.62 18.15
CA ARG A 176 -4.16 -5.04 16.84
C ARG A 176 -5.13 -3.87 16.95
N LEU A 177 -6.05 -3.87 17.91
CA LEU A 177 -6.89 -2.70 18.20
C LEU A 177 -6.03 -1.54 18.71
N MET A 178 -5.05 -1.80 19.58
CA MET A 178 -4.09 -0.78 20.00
C MET A 178 -3.27 -0.22 18.83
N LEU A 179 -2.87 -1.06 17.88
CA LEU A 179 -2.20 -0.61 16.66
C LEU A 179 -3.13 0.24 15.80
N ALA A 180 -4.38 -0.19 15.59
CA ALA A 180 -5.38 0.56 14.83
C ALA A 180 -5.57 1.98 15.36
N ASP A 181 -5.64 2.14 16.68
CA ASP A 181 -5.72 3.45 17.35
C ASP A 181 -4.47 4.31 17.10
N ARG A 182 -3.28 3.71 17.08
CA ARG A 182 -2.03 4.44 16.75
C ARG A 182 -2.03 4.90 15.30
N VAL A 183 -2.48 4.06 14.39
CA VAL A 183 -2.58 4.40 12.97
C VAL A 183 -3.57 5.56 12.78
N LEU A 184 -4.75 5.51 13.39
CA LEU A 184 -5.74 6.58 13.32
C LEU A 184 -5.15 7.91 13.82
N LYS A 185 -4.48 7.90 14.99
CA LYS A 185 -3.81 9.08 15.54
C LYS A 185 -2.68 9.60 14.66
N TRP A 186 -1.93 8.70 14.01
CA TRP A 186 -0.92 9.08 13.04
C TRP A 186 -1.59 9.75 11.84
N TRP A 187 -2.67 9.18 11.32
CA TRP A 187 -3.36 9.73 10.16
C TRP A 187 -3.93 11.12 10.43
N ASP A 188 -4.56 11.33 11.60
CA ASP A 188 -5.11 12.64 11.97
C ASP A 188 -4.06 13.75 12.00
N LYS A 189 -2.83 13.42 12.41
CA LYS A 189 -1.70 14.37 12.44
C LYS A 189 -1.12 14.65 11.07
N ASN A 190 -1.15 13.68 10.16
CA ASN A 190 -0.41 13.74 8.90
C ASN A 190 -1.29 14.00 7.67
N LYS A 191 -2.61 13.76 7.75
CA LYS A 191 -3.54 13.83 6.60
C LYS A 191 -3.49 15.15 5.83
N ASN A 192 -3.18 16.26 6.52
CA ASN A 192 -2.99 17.56 5.89
C ASN A 192 -1.59 17.62 5.27
N GLY A 193 -1.51 17.67 3.94
CA GLY A 193 -0.24 17.70 3.21
C GLY A 193 0.40 16.34 2.95
N TRP A 194 -0.19 15.24 3.42
CA TRP A 194 0.30 13.90 3.07
C TRP A 194 0.22 13.67 1.55
N THR A 195 1.34 13.23 0.99
CA THR A 195 1.44 12.70 -0.38
C THR A 195 2.29 11.44 -0.36
N ARG A 196 2.03 10.53 -1.29
CA ARG A 196 2.81 9.29 -1.39
C ARG A 196 4.29 9.56 -1.72
N LEU A 197 4.58 10.59 -2.53
CA LEU A 197 5.94 11.01 -2.83
C LEU A 197 6.71 11.47 -1.56
N ASN A 198 6.07 12.30 -0.73
CA ASN A 198 6.68 12.71 0.54
C ASN A 198 6.87 11.52 1.47
N ALA A 199 5.92 10.59 1.51
CA ALA A 199 6.03 9.37 2.30
C ALA A 199 7.25 8.51 1.89
N ILE A 200 7.55 8.39 0.59
CA ILE A 200 8.78 7.72 0.10
C ILE A 200 10.02 8.43 0.64
N LYS A 201 10.10 9.76 0.49
CA LYS A 201 11.27 10.55 0.93
C LYS A 201 11.49 10.43 2.44
N GLU A 202 10.41 10.50 3.23
CA GLU A 202 10.45 10.32 4.67
C GLU A 202 10.89 8.91 5.07
N ALA A 203 10.36 7.87 4.40
CA ALA A 203 10.69 6.49 4.69
C ALA A 203 12.16 6.17 4.37
N LEU A 204 12.68 6.65 3.24
CA LEU A 204 14.10 6.51 2.88
C LEU A 204 15.02 7.28 3.84
N SER A 205 14.57 8.41 4.37
CA SER A 205 15.34 9.22 5.34
C SER A 205 15.20 8.72 6.78
N SER A 206 14.31 7.76 7.03
CA SER A 206 14.05 7.23 8.37
C SER A 206 15.24 6.42 8.88
N ILE A 207 15.41 6.35 10.20
CA ILE A 207 16.30 5.38 10.84
C ILE A 207 15.65 3.99 10.94
N ASP A 208 14.34 3.88 10.70
CA ASP A 208 13.62 2.61 10.66
C ASP A 208 13.95 1.86 9.36
N GLU A 209 14.70 0.77 9.49
CA GLU A 209 15.15 -0.05 8.37
C GLU A 209 13.98 -0.68 7.60
N GLN A 210 12.84 -0.95 8.25
CA GLN A 210 11.67 -1.51 7.57
C GLN A 210 11.01 -0.48 6.68
N ARG A 211 10.92 0.78 7.13
CA ARG A 211 10.41 1.89 6.30
C ARG A 211 11.30 2.10 5.07
N GLN A 212 12.62 2.12 5.27
CA GLN A 212 13.58 2.17 4.17
C GLN A 212 13.40 0.99 3.20
N SER A 213 13.26 -0.23 3.72
CA SER A 213 13.07 -1.45 2.94
C SER A 213 11.79 -1.40 2.09
N LEU A 214 10.66 -0.97 2.68
CA LEU A 214 9.39 -0.79 1.96
C LEU A 214 9.53 0.21 0.80
N ALA A 215 10.16 1.35 1.05
CA ALA A 215 10.36 2.39 0.03
C ALA A 215 11.32 1.91 -1.09
N LEU A 216 12.43 1.25 -0.75
CA LEU A 216 13.38 0.70 -1.72
C LEU A 216 12.74 -0.42 -2.56
N ARG A 217 11.97 -1.33 -1.93
CA ARG A 217 11.25 -2.39 -2.62
C ARG A 217 10.24 -1.81 -3.61
N TYR A 218 9.49 -0.79 -3.21
CA TYR A 218 8.56 -0.11 -4.10
C TYR A 218 9.28 0.54 -5.29
N LEU A 219 10.37 1.27 -5.04
CA LEU A 219 11.12 1.90 -6.11
C LEU A 219 11.63 0.84 -7.10
N ARG A 220 12.25 -0.24 -6.62
CA ARG A 220 12.81 -1.30 -7.48
C ARG A 220 11.75 -2.12 -8.23
N PHE A 221 10.68 -2.53 -7.54
CA PHE A 221 9.79 -3.61 -8.02
C PHE A 221 8.31 -3.25 -8.02
N GLY A 222 7.92 -2.19 -7.30
CA GLY A 222 6.53 -1.75 -7.22
C GLY A 222 6.00 -1.34 -8.59
N LYS A 223 4.73 -1.63 -8.85
CA LYS A 223 4.06 -1.23 -10.10
C LYS A 223 3.02 -0.13 -9.86
N THR A 224 2.57 0.04 -8.62
CA THR A 224 1.50 0.98 -8.27
C THR A 224 1.92 2.43 -8.43
N ASP A 225 0.94 3.29 -8.67
CA ASP A 225 1.16 4.69 -9.01
C ASP A 225 1.62 5.49 -7.77
N CYS A 226 2.48 6.47 -7.99
CA CYS A 226 2.84 7.47 -6.99
C CYS A 226 2.67 8.85 -7.62
N ALA A 227 1.60 9.55 -7.24
CA ALA A 227 1.32 10.87 -7.76
C ALA A 227 2.51 11.80 -7.50
N GLY A 228 2.96 12.48 -8.55
CA GLY A 228 4.08 13.40 -8.51
C GLY A 228 5.46 12.74 -8.62
N LEU A 229 5.62 11.41 -8.62
CA LEU A 229 6.93 10.79 -8.85
C LEU A 229 7.34 10.95 -10.32
N THR A 230 8.45 11.63 -10.57
CA THR A 230 9.02 11.85 -11.91
C THR A 230 10.49 11.45 -11.95
N LEU A 231 11.05 11.27 -13.14
CA LEU A 231 12.49 10.98 -13.25
C LEU A 231 13.35 12.15 -12.74
N GLU A 232 12.88 13.38 -12.92
CA GLU A 232 13.54 14.60 -12.45
C GLU A 232 13.61 14.64 -10.92
N ASN A 233 12.47 14.56 -10.23
CA ASN A 233 12.50 14.58 -8.76
C ASN A 233 13.12 13.32 -8.15
N TYR A 234 13.10 12.18 -8.86
CA TYR A 234 13.87 11.03 -8.45
C TYR A 234 15.37 11.38 -8.43
N LYS A 235 15.90 11.96 -9.50
CA LYS A 235 17.33 12.30 -9.60
C LYS A 235 17.73 13.37 -8.59
N GLU A 236 16.89 14.37 -8.37
CA GLU A 236 17.19 15.53 -7.55
C GLU A 236 16.95 15.30 -6.05
N GLU A 237 15.83 14.66 -5.69
CA GLU A 237 15.40 14.56 -4.30
C GLU A 237 15.63 13.16 -3.70
N ILE A 238 15.36 12.10 -4.46
CA ILE A 238 15.34 10.72 -3.93
C ILE A 238 16.72 10.04 -4.05
N LYS A 239 17.37 10.13 -5.22
CA LYS A 239 18.65 9.49 -5.53
C LYS A 239 19.76 9.90 -4.54
N PRO A 240 19.87 11.15 -4.07
CA PRO A 240 20.85 11.50 -3.03
C PRO A 240 20.61 10.78 -1.69
N ILE A 241 19.36 10.52 -1.31
CA ILE A 241 19.02 9.77 -0.09
C ILE A 241 19.44 8.31 -0.26
N ILE A 242 19.15 7.69 -1.41
CA ILE A 242 19.55 6.31 -1.72
C ILE A 242 21.08 6.16 -1.69
N LYS A 243 21.83 7.15 -2.19
CA LYS A 243 23.31 7.16 -2.09
C LYS A 243 23.80 7.14 -0.64
N LYS A 244 23.06 7.74 0.30
CA LYS A 244 23.38 7.66 1.73
C LYS A 244 23.08 6.26 2.28
N ILE A 245 21.92 5.68 1.93
CA ILE A 245 21.54 4.32 2.34
C ILE A 245 22.55 3.28 1.84
N LYS A 246 23.08 3.40 0.62
CA LYS A 246 24.14 2.49 0.11
C LYS A 246 25.38 2.38 1.02
N ARG A 247 25.60 3.36 1.90
CA ARG A 247 26.72 3.38 2.86
C ARG A 247 26.36 2.81 4.23
N SER A 248 25.12 2.36 4.46
CA SER A 248 24.71 1.71 5.69
C SER A 248 25.34 0.30 5.80
N LYS A 249 25.26 -0.29 6.99
CA LYS A 249 25.76 -1.65 7.29
C LYS A 249 24.62 -2.67 7.44
N ASN A 250 23.50 -2.44 6.74
CA ASN A 250 22.31 -3.30 6.78
C ASN A 250 21.90 -3.74 5.37
N GLU A 251 20.92 -4.63 5.27
CA GLU A 251 20.45 -5.22 4.01
C GLU A 251 19.95 -4.18 3.00
N ASN A 252 19.49 -3.02 3.46
CA ASN A 252 19.04 -1.94 2.59
C ASN A 252 20.19 -1.35 1.75
N ALA A 253 21.45 -1.49 2.18
CA ALA A 253 22.61 -1.02 1.41
C ALA A 253 22.69 -1.72 0.04
N GLU A 254 22.46 -3.03 -0.02
CA GLU A 254 22.52 -3.80 -1.26
C GLU A 254 21.31 -3.50 -2.15
N GLN A 255 20.13 -3.33 -1.56
CA GLN A 255 18.93 -2.89 -2.28
C GLN A 255 19.13 -1.51 -2.92
N ALA A 256 19.71 -0.57 -2.16
CA ALA A 256 20.06 0.75 -2.65
C ALA A 256 21.11 0.70 -3.78
N LYS A 257 22.09 -0.19 -3.68
CA LYS A 257 23.10 -0.40 -4.72
C LYS A 257 22.46 -0.84 -6.03
N TYR A 258 21.63 -1.89 -6.02
CA TYR A 258 20.96 -2.36 -7.25
C TYR A 258 20.09 -1.28 -7.89
N LEU A 259 19.37 -0.49 -7.09
CA LEU A 259 18.56 0.62 -7.61
C LEU A 259 19.42 1.74 -8.23
N LEU A 260 20.63 1.98 -7.72
CA LEU A 260 21.55 2.98 -8.27
C LEU A 260 22.28 2.51 -9.53
N GLU A 261 22.42 1.19 -9.71
CA GLU A 261 23.08 0.56 -10.86
C GLU A 261 22.13 0.39 -12.07
N ASP A 262 20.81 0.56 -11.88
CA ASP A 262 19.83 0.67 -12.96
C ASP A 262 19.96 2.00 -13.71
N ASN A 263 20.94 2.08 -14.61
CA ASN A 263 21.25 3.27 -15.42
C ASN A 263 20.16 3.61 -16.43
N GLU A 264 19.31 2.65 -16.78
CA GLU A 264 18.24 2.81 -17.76
C GLU A 264 16.88 3.13 -17.12
N TYR A 265 16.82 3.16 -15.78
CA TYR A 265 15.62 3.43 -15.00
C TYR A 265 14.47 2.48 -15.38
N TYR A 266 14.76 1.19 -15.61
CA TYR A 266 13.76 0.14 -15.85
C TYR A 266 12.69 0.12 -14.76
N TRP A 267 13.11 0.34 -13.51
CA TRP A 267 12.19 0.45 -12.38
C TRP A 267 11.13 1.55 -12.55
N PHE A 268 11.48 2.66 -13.21
CA PHE A 268 10.56 3.78 -13.45
C PHE A 268 9.70 3.52 -14.69
N LYS A 269 10.31 3.07 -15.80
CA LYS A 269 9.60 2.73 -17.04
C LYS A 269 8.47 1.73 -16.81
N SER A 270 8.74 0.67 -16.04
CA SER A 270 7.75 -0.35 -15.68
C SER A 270 6.55 0.15 -14.88
N LYS A 271 6.60 1.37 -14.31
CA LYS A 271 5.48 2.03 -13.63
C LYS A 271 4.70 2.96 -14.55
N THR A 272 5.33 3.48 -15.60
CA THR A 272 4.74 4.50 -16.50
C THR A 272 4.23 3.94 -17.82
N GLU A 273 4.74 2.81 -18.29
CA GLU A 273 4.39 2.19 -19.59
C GLU A 273 3.16 1.25 -19.51
N ARG A 274 2.11 1.65 -18.79
CA ARG A 274 0.88 0.86 -18.63
C ARG A 274 -0.16 1.09 -19.71
#